data_AF-A0A820IL79-F1
#
_entry.id   AF-A0A820IL79-F1
#
_cell.length_a   1.000
_cell.length_b   1.000
_cell.length_c   1.000
_cell.angle_alpha   90.00
_cell.angle_beta   90.00
_cell.angle_gamma   90.00
#
_symmetry.space_group_name_H-M   'P 1'
#
loop_
_entity.id
_entity.type
_entity.pdbx_description
1 polymer ?
#
loop_
_entity_poly.entity_id
_entity_poly.type
_entity_poly.pdbx_seq_one_letter_code
_entity_poly.pdbx_strand_id
1 'polypeptide(L)'
;MTRRQKRAIKLQQLRDDTLSLNDLVRYAQASLNLYISRQTVSRILREFDLVSYVSPRKPQITHEQRRCRIFWCYKHLSWTGTDWSNVIFSDEANFEILNHNSRIYIRRFRNDLKRHERFQPRVHRGGGLGIWSYITYNDLGP
;
A
#
# COMPACT_ATOMS: atom_id res chain seq x y z
N MET A 1 20.98 -11.76 -24.74
CA MET A 1 20.42 -10.54 -24.12
C MET A 1 21.52 -9.79 -23.39
N THR A 2 21.71 -8.50 -23.68
CA THR A 2 22.87 -7.72 -23.22
C THR A 2 22.66 -7.15 -21.81
N ARG A 3 23.76 -6.82 -21.10
CA ARG A 3 23.69 -6.13 -19.79
C ARG A 3 22.91 -4.82 -19.87
N ARG A 4 23.01 -4.07 -20.98
CA ARG A 4 22.27 -2.82 -21.21
C ARG A 4 20.76 -3.04 -21.26
N GLN A 5 20.31 -4.08 -21.97
CA GLN A 5 18.89 -4.44 -22.05
C GLN A 5 18.31 -4.88 -20.68
N LYS A 6 19.06 -5.71 -19.93
CA LYS A 6 18.69 -6.09 -18.56
C LYS A 6 18.55 -4.86 -17.65
N ARG A 7 19.51 -3.92 -17.73
CA ARG A 7 19.46 -2.65 -16.98
C ARG A 7 18.27 -1.78 -17.37
N ALA A 8 17.91 -1.72 -18.65
CA ALA A 8 16.73 -0.95 -19.10
C ALA A 8 15.44 -1.46 -18.47
N ILE A 9 15.23 -2.78 -18.44
CA ILE A 9 14.07 -3.41 -17.79
C ILE A 9 14.06 -3.12 -16.28
N LYS A 10 15.22 -3.21 -15.61
CA LYS A 10 15.36 -2.82 -14.20
C LYS A 10 14.93 -1.37 -13.97
N LEU A 11 15.45 -0.44 -14.78
CA LEU A 11 15.15 0.99 -14.63
C LEU A 11 13.67 1.28 -14.87
N GLN A 12 13.04 0.57 -15.80
CA GLN A 12 11.60 0.70 -16.03
C GLN A 12 10.78 0.27 -14.80
N GLN A 13 11.13 -0.87 -14.19
CA GLN A 13 10.49 -1.32 -12.94
C GLN A 13 10.76 -0.37 -11.76
N LEU A 14 11.90 0.34 -11.74
CA LEU A 14 12.20 1.30 -10.67
C LEU A 14 11.48 2.64 -10.84
N ARG A 15 11.19 3.03 -12.09
CA ARG A 15 10.34 4.18 -12.38
C ARG A 15 8.91 3.93 -11.88
N ASP A 16 8.33 2.81 -12.32
CA ASP A 16 7.02 2.35 -11.89
C ASP A 16 7.11 0.94 -11.30
N ASP A 17 7.02 0.88 -9.97
CA ASP A 17 7.14 -0.34 -9.19
C ASP A 17 5.87 -1.20 -9.22
N THR A 18 4.77 -0.69 -9.78
CA THR A 18 3.48 -1.39 -9.88
C THR A 18 3.35 -2.21 -11.16
N LEU A 19 4.26 -2.04 -12.12
CA LEU A 19 4.23 -2.76 -13.39
C LEU A 19 4.24 -4.28 -13.17
N SER A 20 3.33 -4.95 -13.85
CA SER A 20 3.31 -6.41 -13.87
C SER A 20 4.44 -6.94 -14.75
N LEU A 21 4.74 -8.23 -14.61
CA LEU A 21 5.71 -8.88 -15.51
C LEU A 21 5.26 -8.83 -16.97
N ASN A 22 3.95 -8.86 -17.24
CA ASN A 22 3.43 -8.77 -18.61
C ASN A 22 3.59 -7.36 -19.19
N ASP A 23 3.45 -6.32 -18.37
CA ASP A 23 3.70 -4.94 -18.80
C ASP A 23 5.17 -4.73 -19.15
N LEU A 24 6.08 -5.33 -18.38
CA LEU A 24 7.51 -5.32 -18.71
C LEU A 24 7.85 -6.13 -19.97
N VAL A 25 7.13 -7.22 -20.25
CA VAL A 25 7.26 -7.95 -21.52
C VAL A 25 6.84 -7.06 -22.69
N ARG A 26 5.69 -6.38 -22.56
CA ARG A 26 5.20 -5.40 -23.57
C ARG A 26 6.18 -4.26 -23.77
N TYR A 27 6.76 -3.72 -22.70
CA TYR A 27 7.82 -2.72 -22.76
C TYR A 27 9.08 -3.24 -23.48
N ALA A 28 9.52 -4.45 -23.17
CA ALA A 28 10.70 -5.04 -23.81
C ALA A 28 10.47 -5.23 -25.32
N GLN A 29 9.27 -5.65 -25.73
CA GLN A 29 8.92 -5.78 -27.14
C GLN A 29 8.84 -4.42 -27.84
N ALA A 30 8.11 -3.45 -27.26
CA ALA A 30 7.87 -2.17 -27.91
C ALA A 30 9.11 -1.25 -27.91
N SER A 31 9.86 -1.19 -26.81
CA SER A 31 10.95 -0.21 -26.63
C SER A 31 12.34 -0.77 -26.88
N LEU A 32 12.52 -2.10 -26.76
CA LEU A 32 13.82 -2.75 -26.93
C LEU A 32 13.85 -3.73 -28.11
N ASN A 33 12.72 -3.92 -28.82
CA ASN A 33 12.53 -4.93 -29.86
C ASN A 33 12.93 -6.35 -29.40
N LEU A 34 12.58 -6.68 -28.15
CA LEU A 34 12.92 -7.95 -27.51
C LEU A 34 11.68 -8.81 -27.30
N TYR A 35 11.70 -10.00 -27.91
CA TYR A 35 10.70 -11.05 -27.67
C TYR A 35 11.18 -11.94 -26.51
N ILE A 36 10.77 -11.60 -25.29
CA ILE A 36 11.15 -12.32 -24.07
C ILE A 36 9.94 -12.80 -23.31
N SER A 37 10.07 -13.96 -22.66
CA SER A 37 9.02 -14.52 -21.83
C SER A 37 8.93 -13.83 -20.46
N ARG A 38 7.77 -13.98 -19.83
CA ARG A 38 7.51 -13.54 -18.45
C ARG A 38 8.54 -14.10 -17.45
N GLN A 39 8.96 -15.35 -17.65
CA GLN A 39 9.94 -16.04 -16.83
C GLN A 39 11.32 -15.39 -16.95
N THR A 40 11.72 -14.99 -18.15
CA THR A 40 12.98 -14.27 -18.40
C THR A 40 12.99 -12.94 -17.68
N VAL A 41 11.91 -12.15 -17.79
CA VAL A 41 11.76 -10.89 -17.04
C VAL A 41 11.87 -11.14 -15.53
N SER A 42 11.16 -12.13 -14.99
CA SER A 42 11.21 -12.48 -13.57
C SER A 42 12.64 -12.83 -13.10
N ARG A 43 13.38 -13.61 -13.90
CA ARG A 43 14.78 -13.96 -13.60
C ARG A 43 15.70 -12.73 -13.61
N ILE A 44 15.55 -11.82 -14.56
CA ILE A 44 16.33 -10.58 -14.63
C ILE A 44 16.09 -9.71 -13.40
N LEU A 45 14.83 -9.55 -12.98
CA LEU A 45 14.52 -8.76 -11.79
C LEU A 45 15.13 -9.37 -10.53
N ARG A 46 15.08 -10.71 -10.38
CA ARG A 46 15.74 -11.41 -9.27
C ARG A 46 17.26 -11.29 -9.29
N GLU A 47 17.89 -11.28 -10.47
CA GLU A 47 19.33 -11.03 -10.63
C GLU A 47 19.74 -9.65 -10.09
N PHE A 48 18.81 -8.68 -10.10
CA PHE A 48 18.99 -7.36 -9.49
C PHE A 48 18.41 -7.23 -8.08
N ASP A 49 18.10 -8.35 -7.42
CA ASP A 49 17.52 -8.40 -6.07
C ASP A 49 16.17 -7.66 -5.92
N LEU A 50 15.40 -7.56 -7.02
CA LEU A 50 14.05 -7.02 -7.01
C LEU A 50 13.01 -8.12 -6.72
N VAL A 51 12.48 -8.10 -5.51
CA VAL A 51 11.50 -9.06 -4.99
C VAL A 51 10.10 -8.45 -5.04
N SER A 52 9.08 -9.30 -5.16
CA SER A 52 7.69 -8.88 -5.17
C SER A 52 7.13 -8.80 -3.74
N TYR A 53 6.38 -7.73 -3.47
CA TYR A 53 5.72 -7.46 -2.19
C TYR A 53 4.27 -7.06 -2.44
N VAL A 54 3.39 -7.29 -1.47
CA VAL A 54 2.05 -6.71 -1.48
C VAL A 54 2.16 -5.25 -1.04
N SER A 55 1.68 -4.31 -1.86
CA SER A 55 1.69 -2.90 -1.49
C SER A 55 0.77 -2.66 -0.29
N PRO A 56 1.25 -2.00 0.79
CA PRO A 56 0.40 -1.68 1.92
C PRO A 56 -0.66 -0.65 1.52
N ARG A 57 -1.89 -0.84 1.98
CA ARG A 57 -2.95 0.15 1.82
C ARG A 57 -2.91 1.12 2.98
N LYS A 58 -2.84 2.42 2.68
CA LYS A 58 -2.89 3.48 3.68
C LYS A 58 -3.77 4.61 3.18
N PRO A 59 -4.50 5.30 4.06
CA PRO A 59 -5.15 6.54 3.67
C PRO A 59 -4.09 7.53 3.18
N GLN A 60 -4.41 8.27 2.12
CA GLN A 60 -3.60 9.41 1.73
C GLN A 60 -3.88 10.52 2.73
N ILE A 61 -2.82 11.00 3.39
CA ILE A 61 -2.91 12.03 4.43
C ILE A 61 -2.20 13.28 3.92
N THR A 62 -2.93 14.39 3.87
CA THR A 62 -2.40 15.70 3.48
C THR A 62 -1.40 16.21 4.53
N HIS A 63 -0.58 17.19 4.17
CA HIS A 63 0.37 17.79 5.10
C HIS A 63 -0.32 18.40 6.33
N GLU A 64 -1.45 19.09 6.13
CA GLU A 64 -2.26 19.66 7.21
C GLU A 64 -2.84 18.59 8.14
N GLN A 65 -3.42 17.53 7.58
CA GLN A 65 -3.93 16.41 8.37
C GLN A 65 -2.82 15.76 9.22
N ARG A 66 -1.59 15.64 8.70
CA ARG A 66 -0.44 15.15 9.49
C ARG A 66 -0.15 16.08 10.67
N ARG A 67 -0.11 17.40 10.43
CA ARG A 67 0.11 18.39 11.50
C ARG A 67 -0.97 18.31 12.57
N CYS A 68 -2.24 18.26 12.18
CA CYS A 68 -3.36 18.16 13.12
C CYS A 68 -3.28 16.88 13.97
N ARG A 69 -2.93 15.74 13.35
CA ARG A 69 -2.75 14.47 14.07
C ARG A 69 -1.62 14.54 15.09
N ILE A 70 -0.46 15.08 14.71
CA ILE A 70 0.68 15.25 15.61
C ILE A 70 0.31 16.18 16.78
N PHE A 71 -0.33 17.31 16.48
CA PHE A 71 -0.79 18.24 17.50
C PHE A 71 -1.78 17.60 18.48
N TRP A 72 -2.75 16.83 17.95
CA TRP A 72 -3.70 16.10 18.76
C TRP A 72 -2.99 15.10 19.70
N CYS A 73 -2.01 14.34 19.18
CA CYS A 73 -1.21 13.43 20.00
C CYS A 73 -0.46 14.16 21.12
N TYR A 74 0.18 15.30 20.83
CA TYR A 74 0.87 16.08 21.86
C TYR A 74 -0.09 16.64 22.92
N LYS A 75 -1.27 17.11 22.52
CA LYS A 75 -2.28 17.64 23.45
C LYS A 75 -2.76 16.58 24.46
N HIS A 76 -2.80 15.31 24.07
CA HIS A 76 -3.28 14.21 24.91
C HIS A 76 -2.13 13.31 25.41
N LEU A 77 -0.88 13.74 25.27
CA LEU A 77 0.28 12.93 25.64
C LEU A 77 0.35 12.66 27.15
N SER A 78 -0.11 13.61 27.97
CA SER A 78 -0.14 13.51 29.43
C SER A 78 -1.44 12.89 29.98
N TRP A 79 -2.35 12.44 29.11
CA TRP A 79 -3.61 11.86 29.56
C TRP A 79 -3.38 10.51 30.23
N THR A 80 -4.03 10.34 31.37
CA THR A 80 -4.00 9.12 32.17
C THR A 80 -5.10 8.14 31.75
N GLY A 81 -5.05 6.90 32.25
CA GLY A 81 -6.11 5.93 32.01
C GLY A 81 -7.50 6.41 32.44
N THR A 82 -7.58 7.19 33.52
CA THR A 82 -8.82 7.82 33.99
C THR A 82 -9.33 8.94 33.08
N ASP A 83 -8.44 9.64 32.38
CA ASP A 83 -8.85 10.63 31.39
C ASP A 83 -9.44 9.92 30.15
N TRP A 84 -8.78 8.84 29.70
CA TRP A 84 -9.28 8.01 28.60
C TRP A 84 -10.59 7.29 28.96
N SER A 85 -10.83 6.96 30.23
CA SER A 85 -12.06 6.27 30.63
C SER A 85 -13.32 7.12 30.46
N ASN A 86 -13.16 8.43 30.36
CA ASN A 86 -14.25 9.38 30.12
C ASN A 86 -14.53 9.62 28.63
N VAL A 87 -13.78 8.98 27.73
CA VAL A 87 -13.95 9.12 26.28
C VAL A 87 -14.89 8.03 25.76
N ILE A 88 -15.85 8.46 24.94
CA ILE A 88 -16.68 7.56 24.13
C ILE A 88 -16.17 7.63 22.70
N PHE A 89 -15.76 6.50 22.14
CA PHE A 89 -15.34 6.39 20.74
C PHE A 89 -16.50 5.84 19.91
N SER A 90 -16.93 6.56 18.88
CA SER A 90 -17.94 6.08 17.93
C SER A 90 -17.36 6.01 16.53
N ASP A 91 -17.75 5.00 15.75
CA ASP A 91 -17.38 4.90 14.33
C ASP A 91 -18.45 4.10 13.56
N GLU A 92 -18.37 4.19 12.24
CA GLU A 92 -19.16 3.38 11.32
C GLU A 92 -18.26 2.36 10.61
N ALA A 93 -18.60 1.08 10.74
CA ALA A 93 -17.90 -0.01 10.05
C ALA A 93 -18.77 -0.55 8.91
N ASN A 94 -18.21 -0.60 7.69
CA ASN A 94 -18.88 -1.22 6.55
C ASN A 94 -18.35 -2.65 6.33
N PHE A 95 -19.26 -3.63 6.35
CA PHE A 95 -18.98 -5.03 6.09
C PHE A 95 -19.31 -5.38 4.63
N GLU A 96 -18.27 -5.53 3.82
CA GLU A 96 -18.40 -5.90 2.40
C GLU A 96 -18.85 -7.39 2.28
N ILE A 97 -19.96 -7.64 1.58
CA ILE A 97 -20.49 -9.01 1.33
C ILE A 97 -19.62 -9.74 0.30
N LEU A 98 -18.98 -9.00 -0.60
CA LEU A 98 -18.06 -9.52 -1.61
C LEU A 98 -16.65 -9.02 -1.32
N ASN A 99 -15.74 -9.94 -1.01
CA ASN A 99 -14.34 -9.59 -0.77
C ASN A 99 -13.63 -9.31 -2.10
N HIS A 100 -13.58 -8.03 -2.48
CA HIS A 100 -12.80 -7.61 -3.65
C HIS A 100 -11.30 -7.70 -3.32
N ASN A 101 -10.67 -8.83 -3.67
CA ASN A 101 -9.22 -9.02 -3.52
C ASN A 101 -8.45 -8.05 -4.45
N SER A 102 -8.22 -6.85 -3.94
CA SER A 102 -7.61 -5.73 -4.65
C SER A 102 -6.11 -5.63 -4.35
N ARG A 103 -5.45 -6.76 -4.06
CA ARG A 103 -4.02 -6.78 -3.76
C ARG A 103 -3.24 -6.39 -4.99
N ILE A 104 -2.43 -5.34 -4.87
CA ILE A 104 -1.50 -4.94 -5.92
C ILE A 104 -0.10 -5.29 -5.47
N TYR A 105 0.62 -5.96 -6.36
CA TYR A 105 1.99 -6.36 -6.14
C TYR A 105 2.91 -5.28 -6.65
N ILE A 106 3.86 -4.88 -5.82
CA ILE A 106 4.97 -4.00 -6.20
C ILE A 106 6.28 -4.78 -6.19
N ARG A 107 7.29 -4.30 -6.89
CA ARG A 107 8.65 -4.87 -6.80
C ARG A 107 9.64 -3.86 -6.24
N ARG A 108 10.36 -4.26 -5.20
CA ARG A 108 11.34 -3.45 -4.47
C ARG A 108 12.59 -4.26 -4.18
N PHE A 109 13.69 -3.59 -3.87
CA PHE A 109 14.90 -4.30 -3.41
C PHE A 109 14.60 -4.99 -2.08
N ARG A 110 15.27 -6.11 -1.81
CA ARG A 110 15.01 -6.95 -0.64
C ARG A 110 15.03 -6.18 0.69
N ASN A 111 15.86 -5.14 0.78
CA ASN A 111 16.06 -4.33 1.98
C ASN A 111 15.38 -2.94 1.95
N ASP A 112 14.58 -2.64 0.93
CA ASP A 112 13.99 -1.31 0.68
C ASP A 112 12.58 -1.15 1.29
N LEU A 113 12.24 -1.98 2.29
CA LEU A 113 10.94 -1.99 2.98
C LEU A 113 10.58 -0.64 3.65
N LYS A 114 11.56 0.28 3.78
CA LYS A 114 11.41 1.57 4.47
C LYS A 114 10.99 2.72 3.55
N ARG A 115 10.84 2.52 2.24
CA ARG A 115 10.47 3.64 1.35
C ARG A 115 8.96 3.94 1.43
N HIS A 116 8.61 4.88 2.31
CA HIS A 116 7.26 5.30 2.72
C HIS A 116 6.39 5.99 1.65
N GLU A 117 6.73 5.93 0.36
CA GLU A 117 6.21 6.94 -0.58
C GLU A 117 5.08 6.45 -1.49
N ARG A 118 4.84 5.15 -1.61
CA ARG A 118 3.82 4.61 -2.53
C ARG A 118 2.94 3.56 -1.87
N PHE A 119 2.00 4.05 -1.07
CA PHE A 119 0.91 3.25 -0.55
C PHE A 119 -0.31 3.40 -1.44
N GLN A 120 -1.12 2.36 -1.49
CA GLN A 120 -2.39 2.47 -2.20
C GLN A 120 -3.37 3.25 -1.34
N PRO A 121 -4.05 4.28 -1.88
CA PRO A 121 -5.17 4.89 -1.18
C PRO A 121 -6.21 3.80 -0.89
N ARG A 122 -6.58 3.67 0.38
CA ARG A 122 -7.76 2.87 0.74
C ARG A 122 -8.99 3.69 0.36
N VAL A 123 -9.69 3.26 -0.68
CA VAL A 123 -10.99 3.83 -1.08
C VAL A 123 -12.07 2.88 -0.56
N HIS A 124 -13.01 3.41 0.21
CA HIS A 124 -14.21 2.68 0.60
C HIS A 124 -15.08 2.49 -0.65
N ARG A 125 -15.40 1.25 -0.98
CA ARG A 125 -16.32 0.94 -2.07
C ARG A 125 -17.72 0.75 -1.48
N GLY A 126 -18.75 1.19 -2.20
CA GLY A 126 -20.13 0.87 -1.85
C GLY A 126 -20.41 -0.62 -2.04
N GLY A 127 -21.42 -1.15 -1.36
CA GLY A 127 -21.79 -2.56 -1.41
C GLY A 127 -21.36 -3.30 -0.14
N GLY A 128 -22.16 -3.17 0.91
CA GLY A 128 -21.94 -3.78 2.20
C GLY A 128 -22.97 -3.32 3.22
N LEU A 129 -22.94 -3.92 4.41
CA LEU A 129 -23.76 -3.51 5.54
C LEU A 129 -22.95 -2.52 6.38
N GLY A 130 -23.40 -1.26 6.41
CA GLY A 130 -22.89 -0.26 7.36
C GLY A 130 -23.50 -0.50 8.74
N ILE A 131 -22.65 -0.62 9.75
CA ILE A 131 -23.04 -0.70 11.14
C ILE A 131 -22.38 0.46 11.87
N TRP A 132 -23.18 1.26 12.55
CA TRP A 132 -22.70 2.27 13.48
C TRP A 132 -22.73 1.69 14.89
N SER A 133 -21.70 1.98 15.69
CA SER A 133 -21.68 1.67 17.12
C SER A 133 -20.74 2.63 17.84
N TYR A 134 -20.72 2.52 19.17
CA TYR A 134 -19.71 3.18 19.98
C TYR A 134 -19.14 2.23 21.03
N ILE A 135 -17.99 2.60 21.56
CA ILE A 135 -17.31 1.90 22.64
C ILE A 135 -16.92 2.89 23.73
N THR A 136 -17.07 2.47 24.97
CA THR A 136 -16.62 3.18 26.16
C THR A 136 -15.57 2.34 26.87
N TYR A 137 -15.01 2.85 27.96
CA TYR A 137 -14.05 2.08 28.75
C TYR A 137 -14.67 0.83 29.41
N ASN A 138 -15.94 0.88 29.80
CA ASN A 138 -16.60 -0.20 30.52
C ASN A 138 -17.49 -1.08 29.63
N ASP A 139 -18.11 -0.50 28.60
CA ASP A 139 -19.19 -1.13 27.86
C ASP A 139 -19.14 -0.85 26.36
N LEU A 140 -19.85 -1.69 25.61
CA LEU A 140 -20.11 -1.54 24.18
C LEU A 140 -21.50 -0.90 23.99
N GLY A 141 -21.58 0.02 23.03
CA GLY A 141 -22.84 0.57 22.55
C GLY A 141 -23.62 -0.43 21.66
N PRO A 142 -24.85 -0.08 21.27
CA PRO A 142 -25.66 -0.85 20.34
C PRO A 142 -25.03 -0.96 18.95
#